data_AF-A0A0W0FSS3-F1
#
_entry.id   AF-A0A0W0FSS3-F1
#
_cell.length_a   1.000
_cell.length_b   1.000
_cell.length_c   1.000
_cell.angle_alpha   90.00
_cell.angle_beta   90.00
_cell.angle_gamma   90.00
#
_symmetry.space_group_name_H-M   'P 1'
#
loop_
_entity.id
_entity.type
_entity.pdbx_description
1 polymer ?
#
loop_
_entity_poly.entity_id
_entity_poly.type
_entity_poly.pdbx_seq_one_letter_code
_entity_poly.pdbx_strand_id
1 'polypeptide(L)'
;MLAWGQSYTLLYLSLLILLLPPGPVSGRLVAKYIDDEYGDLETGEKPEFKGDRWIKGGVCEGCILGGALKPNPGFAFNGTWHDNTRHVEDPIRSIVFNFTGVSVEIFCILANRPPTQVTATYDLSFVLDGQPVGNFTHKPDSGEDFAYNQSVFSQRDLSSGTKHTMEVNLDSNSTDALLLFDYAKYEIDDGIPDASPTSSSPIISTPPTSTSSSSTSSDDASNERLSIILGVVLGTFTLSMIILLVWIWRRSRQPRNSLESGMPSVPVPAPPQSQYATQIQPIKGRPQQPPESVTQSSTVLSAYDDEGMISTSYILSQSERPNTVLPTYESLYRNGSASAHRIVVNR
;
A
#
# COMPACT_ATOMS: atom_id res chain seq x y z
N MET A 1 68.96 -0.22 -21.50
CA MET A 1 68.40 -1.32 -20.69
C MET A 1 67.18 -0.93 -19.83
N LEU A 2 66.72 0.33 -19.80
CA LEU A 2 65.73 0.80 -18.80
C LEU A 2 64.24 0.60 -19.15
N ALA A 3 63.88 0.29 -20.41
CA ALA A 3 62.49 0.30 -20.86
C ALA A 3 61.59 -0.80 -20.27
N TRP A 4 62.17 -1.93 -19.81
CA TRP A 4 61.40 -3.13 -19.46
C TRP A 4 60.66 -3.04 -18.11
N GLY A 5 61.05 -2.13 -17.21
CA GLY A 5 60.42 -2.00 -15.89
C GLY A 5 59.00 -1.41 -15.92
N GLN A 6 58.69 -0.59 -16.92
CA GLN A 6 57.42 0.15 -17.03
C GLN A 6 56.21 -0.76 -17.27
N SER A 7 56.39 -1.87 -18.00
CA SER A 7 55.29 -2.79 -18.32
C SER A 7 54.77 -3.55 -17.09
N TYR A 8 55.69 -3.96 -16.20
CA TYR A 8 55.34 -4.73 -15.01
C TYR A 8 54.65 -3.90 -13.94
N THR A 9 55.03 -2.63 -13.78
CA THR A 9 54.35 -1.73 -12.82
C THR A 9 52.93 -1.41 -13.25
N LEU A 10 52.68 -1.19 -14.55
CA LEU A 10 51.31 -0.98 -15.08
C LEU A 10 50.43 -2.23 -14.94
N LEU A 11 50.98 -3.43 -15.23
CA LEU A 11 50.27 -4.69 -15.00
C LEU A 11 49.96 -4.92 -13.51
N TYR A 12 50.91 -4.63 -12.62
CA TYR A 12 50.72 -4.79 -11.17
C TYR A 12 49.68 -3.81 -10.62
N LEU A 13 49.69 -2.54 -11.08
CA LEU A 13 48.67 -1.55 -10.70
C LEU A 13 47.28 -1.91 -11.24
N SER A 14 47.18 -2.40 -12.48
CA SER A 14 45.91 -2.89 -13.05
C SER A 14 45.35 -4.07 -12.25
N LEU A 15 46.21 -5.05 -11.90
CA LEU A 15 45.83 -6.17 -11.04
C LEU A 15 45.43 -5.71 -9.63
N LEU A 16 46.12 -4.71 -9.06
CA LEU A 16 45.78 -4.13 -7.75
C LEU A 16 44.40 -3.45 -7.78
N ILE A 17 44.06 -2.73 -8.85
CA ILE A 17 42.75 -2.10 -9.05
C ILE A 17 41.64 -3.17 -9.18
N LEU A 18 41.91 -4.28 -9.87
CA LEU A 18 40.99 -5.43 -9.96
C LEU A 18 40.87 -6.23 -8.66
N LEU A 19 41.83 -6.08 -7.73
CA LEU A 19 41.83 -6.69 -6.39
C LEU A 19 41.22 -5.79 -5.31
N LEU A 20 40.97 -4.50 -5.61
CA LEU A 20 40.11 -3.68 -4.76
C LEU A 20 38.70 -4.25 -4.82
N PRO A 21 38.05 -4.58 -3.68
CA PRO A 21 36.65 -4.94 -3.71
C PRO A 21 35.85 -3.73 -4.22
N PRO A 22 34.84 -3.92 -5.09
CA PRO A 22 33.94 -2.84 -5.44
C PRO A 22 33.31 -2.29 -4.16
N GLY A 23 33.35 -0.96 -4.01
CA GLY A 23 32.75 -0.30 -2.85
C GLY A 23 31.25 -0.62 -2.75
N PRO A 24 30.67 -0.68 -1.54
CA PRO A 24 29.24 -0.87 -1.39
C PRO A 24 28.50 0.34 -2.00
N VAL A 25 27.83 0.12 -3.12
CA VAL A 25 26.85 1.06 -3.67
C VAL A 25 25.56 0.88 -2.89
N SER A 26 25.12 1.93 -2.23
CA SER A 26 23.85 1.99 -1.50
C SER A 26 22.94 3.00 -2.20
N GLY A 27 22.06 2.51 -3.08
CA GLY A 27 20.97 3.30 -3.64
C GLY A 27 19.88 3.52 -2.60
N ARG A 28 19.20 4.65 -2.66
CA ARG A 28 18.18 5.02 -1.68
C ARG A 28 16.79 4.80 -2.28
N LEU A 29 16.00 3.94 -1.63
CA LEU A 29 14.59 3.78 -1.95
C LEU A 29 13.79 4.97 -1.44
N VAL A 30 13.08 5.65 -2.35
CA VAL A 30 12.19 6.77 -2.04
C VAL A 30 10.75 6.34 -2.32
N ALA A 31 9.91 6.35 -1.28
CA ALA A 31 8.49 6.01 -1.40
C ALA A 31 7.68 7.14 -2.04
N LYS A 32 6.82 6.77 -2.99
CA LYS A 32 5.85 7.58 -3.74
C LYS A 32 4.47 6.97 -3.60
N TYR A 33 3.41 7.73 -3.87
CA TYR A 33 2.03 7.37 -3.54
C TYR A 33 1.06 7.69 -4.69
N ILE A 34 0.12 6.78 -4.91
CA ILE A 34 -0.98 6.91 -5.88
C ILE A 34 -2.27 6.81 -5.08
N ASP A 35 -2.97 7.93 -5.01
CA ASP A 35 -4.22 8.14 -4.28
C ASP A 35 -5.44 7.70 -5.11
N ASP A 36 -6.52 7.24 -4.47
CA ASP A 36 -7.75 6.80 -5.15
C ASP A 36 -8.43 7.92 -5.96
N GLU A 37 -8.43 9.14 -5.43
CA GLU A 37 -9.07 10.30 -6.02
C GLU A 37 -8.04 11.23 -6.66
N TYR A 38 -6.98 11.58 -5.94
CA TYR A 38 -6.03 12.59 -6.35
C TYR A 38 -4.97 12.05 -7.33
N GLY A 39 -4.81 10.73 -7.43
CA GLY A 39 -3.88 10.05 -8.32
C GLY A 39 -2.44 9.99 -7.80
N ASP A 40 -1.50 9.67 -8.69
CA ASP A 40 -0.07 9.76 -8.40
C ASP A 40 0.31 11.18 -7.97
N LEU A 41 0.83 11.33 -6.74
CA LEU A 41 1.21 12.62 -6.18
C LEU A 41 2.41 13.27 -6.90
N GLU A 42 3.12 12.54 -7.75
CA GLU A 42 4.23 13.06 -8.56
C GLU A 42 3.82 13.49 -9.98
N THR A 43 2.84 12.81 -10.59
CA THR A 43 2.46 13.02 -12.01
C THR A 43 1.02 13.47 -12.25
N GLY A 44 0.12 13.26 -11.29
CA GLY A 44 -1.33 13.45 -11.44
C GLY A 44 -2.01 12.37 -12.27
N GLU A 45 -1.34 11.27 -12.63
CA GLU A 45 -1.96 10.13 -13.30
C GLU A 45 -2.90 9.41 -12.31
N LYS A 46 -4.21 9.51 -12.52
CA LYS A 46 -5.24 8.89 -11.66
C LYS A 46 -5.43 7.40 -12.01
N PRO A 47 -5.82 6.55 -11.02
CA PRO A 47 -6.36 5.22 -11.29
C PRO A 47 -7.58 5.27 -12.23
N GLU A 48 -7.68 4.30 -13.13
CA GLU A 48 -8.85 4.09 -13.97
C GLU A 48 -9.72 2.96 -13.41
N PHE A 49 -10.89 3.34 -12.91
CA PHE A 49 -11.89 2.43 -12.35
C PHE A 49 -12.74 1.81 -13.47
N LYS A 50 -12.52 0.53 -13.78
CA LYS A 50 -13.20 -0.23 -14.84
C LYS A 50 -14.51 -0.83 -14.35
N GLY A 51 -15.55 -0.75 -15.18
CA GLY A 51 -16.90 -1.26 -14.89
C GLY A 51 -17.84 -0.20 -14.31
N ASP A 52 -19.03 -0.62 -13.87
CA ASP A 52 -20.06 0.26 -13.31
C ASP A 52 -20.05 0.31 -11.77
N ARG A 53 -20.84 1.22 -11.19
CA ARG A 53 -21.15 1.31 -9.74
C ARG A 53 -19.95 1.50 -8.80
N TRP A 54 -18.83 2.04 -9.30
CA TRP A 54 -17.80 2.60 -8.44
C TRP A 54 -18.36 3.81 -7.67
N ILE A 55 -18.23 3.76 -6.35
CA ILE A 55 -18.69 4.78 -5.41
C ILE A 55 -17.45 5.44 -4.81
N LYS A 56 -17.55 6.73 -4.50
CA LYS A 56 -16.52 7.47 -3.78
C LYS A 56 -16.96 7.71 -2.35
N GLY A 57 -16.09 7.44 -1.38
CA GLY A 57 -16.31 7.82 0.02
C GLY A 57 -17.55 7.20 0.67
N GLY A 58 -18.03 6.04 0.21
CA GLY A 58 -19.27 5.41 0.70
C GLY A 58 -20.55 6.22 0.42
N VAL A 59 -20.50 7.23 -0.47
CA VAL A 59 -21.63 8.09 -0.83
C VAL A 59 -22.51 7.40 -1.88
N CYS A 60 -23.18 6.34 -1.44
CA CYS A 60 -24.07 5.55 -2.30
C CYS A 60 -25.45 6.22 -2.46
N GLU A 61 -25.66 6.94 -3.57
CA GLU A 61 -26.98 7.45 -3.97
C GLU A 61 -27.89 6.30 -4.44
N GLY A 62 -28.62 5.70 -3.50
CA GLY A 62 -29.59 4.62 -3.78
C GLY A 62 -29.46 3.40 -2.87
N CYS A 63 -28.41 3.30 -2.06
CA CYS A 63 -28.31 2.25 -1.05
C CYS A 63 -29.41 2.39 0.02
N ILE A 64 -29.81 1.25 0.60
CA ILE A 64 -30.74 1.20 1.73
C ILE A 64 -30.22 2.08 2.87
N LEU A 65 -31.10 2.80 3.58
CA LEU A 65 -30.72 3.61 4.74
C LEU A 65 -30.02 2.74 5.81
N GLY A 66 -28.71 2.92 5.97
CA GLY A 66 -27.85 2.13 6.86
C GLY A 66 -27.14 0.93 6.21
N GLY A 67 -27.41 0.64 4.93
CA GLY A 67 -26.82 -0.47 4.15
C GLY A 67 -25.62 -0.07 3.29
N ALA A 68 -24.89 0.99 3.65
CA ALA A 68 -23.65 1.40 2.98
C ALA A 68 -22.49 1.38 3.99
N LEU A 69 -21.31 0.93 3.55
CA LEU A 69 -20.10 1.01 4.37
C LEU A 69 -19.64 2.45 4.48
N LYS A 70 -19.28 2.86 5.70
CA LYS A 70 -18.85 4.23 6.00
C LYS A 70 -17.60 4.21 6.88
N PRO A 71 -16.43 3.92 6.29
CA PRO A 71 -15.15 4.32 6.85
C PRO A 71 -15.15 5.78 7.32
N ASN A 72 -14.27 6.09 8.27
CA ASN A 72 -14.01 7.46 8.71
C ASN A 72 -12.93 8.08 7.79
N PRO A 73 -13.23 9.16 7.04
CA PRO A 73 -12.23 9.87 6.25
C PRO A 73 -10.99 10.28 7.05
N GLY A 74 -11.11 10.53 8.36
CA GLY A 74 -9.96 10.87 9.22
C GLY A 74 -8.91 9.77 9.40
N PHE A 75 -9.11 8.56 8.85
CA PHE A 75 -8.15 7.46 8.88
C PHE A 75 -7.78 6.89 7.49
N ALA A 76 -8.43 7.37 6.43
CA ALA A 76 -8.08 7.04 5.04
C ALA A 76 -7.01 8.00 4.50
N PHE A 77 -6.27 7.58 3.47
CA PHE A 77 -5.24 8.40 2.84
C PHE A 77 -5.89 9.62 2.15
N ASN A 78 -5.37 10.81 2.44
CA ASN A 78 -5.95 12.12 2.09
C ASN A 78 -7.45 12.34 2.38
N GLY A 79 -8.12 11.42 3.09
CA GLY A 79 -9.54 11.45 3.38
C GLY A 79 -10.46 10.92 2.28
N THR A 80 -9.94 10.16 1.32
CA THR A 80 -10.72 9.53 0.23
C THR A 80 -10.56 8.02 0.20
N TRP A 81 -11.47 7.36 -0.52
CA TRP A 81 -11.40 5.96 -0.94
C TRP A 81 -12.45 5.76 -2.05
N HIS A 82 -12.23 4.77 -2.92
CA HIS A 82 -13.23 4.30 -3.87
C HIS A 82 -13.68 2.89 -3.52
N ASP A 83 -15.00 2.70 -3.43
CA ASP A 83 -15.64 1.44 -3.06
C ASP A 83 -16.47 0.82 -4.18
N ASN A 84 -16.46 -0.52 -4.25
CA ASN A 84 -17.32 -1.30 -5.12
C ASN A 84 -17.66 -2.65 -4.48
N THR A 85 -18.91 -3.10 -4.64
CA THR A 85 -19.34 -4.47 -4.34
C THR A 85 -19.73 -5.14 -5.65
N ARG A 86 -19.10 -6.28 -5.95
CA ARG A 86 -19.44 -7.13 -7.10
C ARG A 86 -20.06 -8.44 -6.64
N HIS A 87 -21.23 -8.75 -7.18
CA HIS A 87 -21.86 -10.07 -7.03
C HIS A 87 -21.32 -11.05 -8.10
N VAL A 88 -21.34 -12.36 -7.84
CA VAL A 88 -20.76 -13.36 -8.75
C VAL A 88 -21.29 -13.26 -10.20
N GLU A 89 -22.56 -12.89 -10.38
CA GLU A 89 -23.21 -12.76 -11.69
C GLU A 89 -23.01 -11.38 -12.37
N ASP A 90 -22.49 -10.38 -11.65
CA ASP A 90 -22.16 -9.05 -12.23
C ASP A 90 -20.91 -9.16 -13.13
N PRO A 91 -20.76 -8.28 -14.15
CA PRO A 91 -19.52 -8.12 -14.92
C PRO A 91 -18.30 -7.88 -14.03
N ILE A 92 -17.11 -8.29 -14.48
CA ILE A 92 -15.84 -8.03 -13.80
C ILE A 92 -15.61 -6.52 -13.71
N ARG A 93 -15.06 -6.07 -12.57
CA ARG A 93 -14.69 -4.68 -12.30
C ARG A 93 -13.24 -4.67 -11.82
N SER A 94 -12.46 -3.65 -12.19
CA SER A 94 -11.05 -3.57 -11.83
C SER A 94 -10.58 -2.13 -11.61
N ILE A 95 -9.43 -1.97 -10.96
CA ILE A 95 -8.72 -0.70 -10.84
C ILE A 95 -7.41 -0.86 -11.58
N VAL A 96 -7.18 -0.04 -12.60
CA VAL A 96 -5.94 -0.03 -13.38
C VAL A 96 -5.17 1.25 -13.08
N PHE A 97 -3.92 1.14 -12.65
CA PHE A 97 -3.03 2.28 -12.46
C PHE A 97 -1.61 1.95 -12.92
N ASN A 98 -0.80 2.97 -13.16
CA ASN A 98 0.58 2.79 -13.58
C ASN A 98 1.55 3.48 -12.63
N PHE A 99 2.78 2.95 -12.56
CA PHE A 99 3.86 3.53 -11.78
C PHE A 99 5.20 3.31 -12.50
N THR A 100 6.27 3.95 -12.03
CA THR A 100 7.65 3.68 -12.51
C THR A 100 8.53 3.53 -11.28
N GLY A 101 8.88 2.30 -10.91
CA GLY A 101 9.53 2.00 -9.63
C GLY A 101 9.90 0.52 -9.47
N VAL A 102 10.69 0.22 -8.44
CA VAL A 102 11.26 -1.11 -8.14
C VAL A 102 10.42 -1.95 -7.16
N SER A 103 9.36 -1.36 -6.60
CA SER A 103 8.36 -2.06 -5.79
C SER A 103 6.99 -1.40 -5.92
N VAL A 104 5.94 -2.15 -5.58
CA VAL A 104 4.57 -1.64 -5.38
C VAL A 104 3.91 -2.34 -4.20
N GLU A 105 3.09 -1.61 -3.46
CA GLU A 105 2.31 -2.08 -2.32
C GLU A 105 0.93 -1.42 -2.35
N ILE A 106 -0.13 -2.21 -2.18
CA ILE A 106 -1.53 -1.78 -2.39
C ILE A 106 -2.26 -1.83 -1.06
N PHE A 107 -2.93 -0.73 -0.71
CA PHE A 107 -3.59 -0.54 0.58
C PHE A 107 -5.10 -0.38 0.41
N CYS A 108 -5.85 -0.99 1.33
CA CYS A 108 -7.31 -0.98 1.34
C CYS A 108 -7.85 -0.80 2.76
N ILE A 109 -9.14 -0.46 2.88
CA ILE A 109 -9.85 -0.33 4.15
C ILE A 109 -10.71 -1.59 4.36
N LEU A 110 -10.18 -2.58 5.09
CA LEU A 110 -10.90 -3.83 5.35
C LEU A 110 -12.08 -3.58 6.30
N ALA A 111 -13.27 -4.07 5.95
CA ALA A 111 -14.48 -3.93 6.75
C ALA A 111 -14.75 -5.20 7.55
N ASN A 112 -14.70 -5.11 8.88
CA ASN A 112 -14.78 -6.29 9.76
C ASN A 112 -16.15 -6.46 10.41
N ARG A 113 -16.91 -5.36 10.59
CA ARG A 113 -18.26 -5.40 11.16
C ARG A 113 -19.25 -4.65 10.26
N PRO A 114 -19.57 -5.20 9.07
CA PRO A 114 -20.54 -4.60 8.17
C PRO A 114 -21.95 -4.53 8.80
N PRO A 115 -22.80 -3.58 8.37
CA PRO A 115 -24.24 -3.64 8.63
C PRO A 115 -24.85 -4.95 8.10
N THR A 116 -25.96 -5.39 8.69
CA THR A 116 -26.66 -6.60 8.24
C THR A 116 -27.03 -6.51 6.76
N GLN A 117 -26.80 -7.60 6.01
CA GLN A 117 -27.01 -7.71 4.54
C GLN A 117 -25.99 -6.95 3.67
N VAL A 118 -24.91 -6.40 4.23
CA VAL A 118 -23.83 -5.77 3.44
C VAL A 118 -22.67 -6.74 3.25
N THR A 119 -22.22 -6.89 2.00
CA THR A 119 -21.03 -7.70 1.64
C THR A 119 -19.76 -7.04 2.17
N ALA A 120 -18.92 -7.83 2.86
CA ALA A 120 -17.58 -7.41 3.29
C ALA A 120 -16.50 -8.50 3.20
N THR A 121 -16.76 -9.54 2.41
CA THR A 121 -15.72 -10.48 1.98
C THR A 121 -14.88 -9.81 0.91
N TYR A 122 -13.56 -9.91 1.01
CA TYR A 122 -12.65 -9.56 -0.08
C TYR A 122 -12.23 -10.84 -0.79
N ASP A 123 -12.22 -10.81 -2.13
CA ASP A 123 -11.73 -11.88 -2.99
C ASP A 123 -11.20 -11.22 -4.27
N LEU A 124 -9.91 -10.87 -4.25
CA LEU A 124 -9.23 -10.03 -5.24
C LEU A 124 -8.15 -10.82 -6.00
N SER A 125 -8.02 -10.59 -7.30
CA SER A 125 -6.84 -11.00 -8.06
C SER A 125 -5.95 -9.81 -8.45
N PHE A 126 -4.65 -10.07 -8.61
CA PHE A 126 -3.65 -9.06 -8.93
C PHE A 126 -2.90 -9.41 -10.20
N VAL A 127 -2.85 -8.48 -11.13
CA VAL A 127 -2.13 -8.59 -12.41
C VAL A 127 -1.13 -7.44 -12.52
N LEU A 128 0.11 -7.75 -12.86
CA LEU A 128 1.18 -6.78 -13.09
C LEU A 128 1.77 -7.04 -14.48
N ASP A 129 1.83 -6.01 -15.31
CA ASP A 129 2.29 -6.07 -16.72
C ASP A 129 1.60 -7.19 -17.54
N GLY A 130 0.32 -7.44 -17.25
CA GLY A 130 -0.48 -8.50 -17.87
C GLY A 130 -0.19 -9.92 -17.38
N GLN A 131 0.64 -10.11 -16.34
CA GLN A 131 0.88 -11.40 -15.69
C GLN A 131 0.19 -11.48 -14.33
N PRO A 132 -0.55 -12.56 -14.01
CA PRO A 132 -1.08 -12.78 -12.66
C PRO A 132 0.05 -12.93 -11.64
N VAL A 133 0.04 -12.10 -10.59
CA VAL A 133 1.09 -12.02 -9.56
C VAL A 133 0.60 -12.40 -8.16
N GLY A 134 -0.71 -12.45 -7.92
CA GLY A 134 -1.24 -12.90 -6.64
C GLY A 134 -2.77 -12.83 -6.52
N ASN A 135 -3.24 -13.13 -5.32
CA ASN A 135 -4.62 -12.90 -4.89
C ASN A 135 -4.63 -12.50 -3.40
N PHE A 136 -5.75 -11.93 -2.95
CA PHE A 136 -6.00 -11.61 -1.54
C PHE A 136 -7.44 -11.97 -1.18
N THR A 137 -7.62 -12.61 -0.02
CA THR A 137 -8.94 -12.88 0.53
C THR A 137 -9.01 -12.41 1.98
N HIS A 138 -10.13 -11.78 2.35
CA HIS A 138 -10.44 -11.38 3.72
C HIS A 138 -11.90 -11.68 4.03
N LYS A 139 -12.21 -11.93 5.30
CA LYS A 139 -13.60 -12.10 5.78
C LYS A 139 -13.79 -11.32 7.07
N PRO A 140 -15.00 -10.78 7.31
CA PRO A 140 -15.35 -10.10 8.55
C PRO A 140 -14.87 -10.83 9.81
N ASP A 141 -14.05 -10.16 10.61
CA ASP A 141 -13.44 -10.69 11.83
C ASP A 141 -13.97 -9.98 13.11
N SER A 142 -13.38 -10.28 14.27
CA SER A 142 -13.79 -9.71 15.55
C SER A 142 -13.10 -8.38 15.93
N GLY A 143 -12.21 -7.85 15.09
CA GLY A 143 -11.45 -6.62 15.28
C GLY A 143 -12.26 -5.33 15.16
N GLU A 144 -11.59 -4.19 15.00
CA GLU A 144 -12.24 -2.89 14.81
C GLU A 144 -13.12 -2.86 13.56
N ASP A 145 -14.22 -2.10 13.59
CA ASP A 145 -15.27 -2.09 12.55
C ASP A 145 -14.71 -1.92 11.12
N PHE A 146 -13.64 -1.11 10.99
CA PHE A 146 -12.80 -0.97 9.80
C PHE A 146 -11.31 -0.99 10.20
N ALA A 147 -10.48 -1.64 9.40
CA ALA A 147 -9.02 -1.60 9.49
C ALA A 147 -8.42 -0.89 8.27
N TYR A 148 -7.72 0.22 8.51
CA TYR A 148 -7.16 1.14 7.52
C TYR A 148 -5.67 0.85 7.28
N ASN A 149 -5.10 1.34 6.18
CA ASN A 149 -3.69 1.11 5.82
C ASN A 149 -3.32 -0.39 5.76
N GLN A 150 -4.27 -1.25 5.37
CA GLN A 150 -4.05 -2.69 5.28
C GLN A 150 -3.46 -3.05 3.93
N SER A 151 -2.20 -3.52 3.93
CA SER A 151 -1.49 -4.00 2.74
C SER A 151 -2.13 -5.30 2.25
N VAL A 152 -2.82 -5.25 1.10
CA VAL A 152 -3.49 -6.41 0.47
C VAL A 152 -2.60 -7.09 -0.57
N PHE A 153 -1.59 -6.39 -1.09
CA PHE A 153 -0.62 -6.90 -2.05
C PHE A 153 0.70 -6.13 -1.93
N SER A 154 1.83 -6.83 -2.07
CA SER A 154 3.14 -6.20 -2.21
C SER A 154 4.04 -7.02 -3.13
N GLN A 155 4.72 -6.33 -4.06
CA GLN A 155 5.75 -6.89 -4.94
C GLN A 155 7.00 -6.01 -4.89
N ARG A 156 8.18 -6.64 -4.86
CA ARG A 156 9.49 -5.98 -4.88
C ARG A 156 10.35 -6.52 -6.01
N ASP A 157 11.58 -6.02 -6.10
CA ASP A 157 12.61 -6.47 -7.06
C ASP A 157 12.16 -6.33 -8.52
N LEU A 158 11.33 -5.31 -8.80
CA LEU A 158 10.89 -4.95 -10.15
C LEU A 158 11.99 -4.23 -10.92
N SER A 159 11.85 -4.20 -12.25
CA SER A 159 12.81 -3.60 -13.17
C SER A 159 12.92 -2.08 -12.95
N SER A 160 14.10 -1.61 -12.55
CA SER A 160 14.32 -0.16 -12.38
C SER A 160 14.23 0.58 -13.71
N GLY A 161 13.54 1.72 -13.71
CA GLY A 161 13.38 2.59 -14.89
C GLY A 161 12.30 2.18 -15.89
N THR A 162 11.54 1.10 -15.65
CA THR A 162 10.37 0.74 -16.50
C THR A 162 9.06 1.25 -15.92
N LYS A 163 8.16 1.72 -16.79
CA LYS A 163 6.76 1.97 -16.43
C LYS A 163 6.03 0.62 -16.36
N HIS A 164 5.42 0.36 -15.21
CA HIS A 164 4.64 -0.84 -14.91
C HIS A 164 3.14 -0.52 -14.90
N THR A 165 2.32 -1.50 -15.27
CA THR A 165 0.85 -1.42 -15.21
C THR A 165 0.32 -2.42 -14.20
N MET A 166 -0.34 -1.92 -13.15
CA MET A 166 -0.99 -2.71 -12.12
C MET A 166 -2.50 -2.76 -12.36
N GLU A 167 -3.09 -3.95 -12.23
CA GLU A 167 -4.53 -4.15 -12.23
C GLU A 167 -4.97 -4.95 -10.99
N VAL A 168 -5.97 -4.41 -10.27
CA VAL A 168 -6.62 -5.03 -9.11
C VAL A 168 -8.03 -5.44 -9.52
N ASN A 169 -8.35 -6.73 -9.49
CA ASN A 169 -9.61 -7.26 -10.01
C ASN A 169 -10.60 -7.69 -8.92
N LEU A 170 -11.87 -7.40 -9.16
CA LEU A 170 -13.02 -8.12 -8.61
C LEU A 170 -13.49 -9.14 -9.65
N ASP A 171 -12.80 -10.28 -9.76
CA ASP A 171 -13.02 -11.32 -10.79
C ASP A 171 -13.46 -12.68 -10.25
N SER A 172 -13.67 -12.81 -8.93
CA SER A 172 -14.12 -14.07 -8.32
C SER A 172 -15.40 -14.61 -8.95
N ASN A 173 -15.42 -15.93 -9.19
CA ASN A 173 -16.55 -16.66 -9.78
C ASN A 173 -17.31 -17.49 -8.73
N SER A 174 -17.01 -17.29 -7.44
CA SER A 174 -17.61 -18.04 -6.31
C SER A 174 -17.99 -17.19 -5.11
N THR A 175 -17.57 -15.92 -5.09
CA THR A 175 -17.65 -15.05 -3.93
C THR A 175 -18.17 -13.68 -4.34
N ASP A 176 -19.24 -13.22 -3.69
CA ASP A 176 -19.61 -11.80 -3.71
C ASP A 176 -18.53 -11.01 -2.96
N ALA A 177 -17.88 -10.09 -3.66
CA ALA A 177 -16.62 -9.47 -3.24
C ALA A 177 -16.72 -7.95 -3.11
N LEU A 178 -16.07 -7.42 -2.07
CA LEU A 178 -15.92 -6.01 -1.76
C LEU A 178 -14.49 -5.55 -2.09
N LEU A 179 -14.35 -4.29 -2.51
CA LEU A 179 -13.08 -3.56 -2.51
C LEU A 179 -13.32 -2.12 -2.05
N LEU A 180 -12.64 -1.68 -0.98
CA LEU A 180 -12.44 -0.27 -0.61
C LEU A 180 -10.96 0.06 -0.86
N PHE A 181 -10.65 0.62 -2.03
CA PHE A 181 -9.29 1.03 -2.40
C PHE A 181 -8.97 2.42 -1.81
N ASP A 182 -7.84 2.51 -1.13
CA ASP A 182 -7.40 3.64 -0.32
C ASP A 182 -6.23 4.36 -1.04
N TYR A 183 -5.11 3.65 -1.22
CA TYR A 183 -3.98 4.12 -2.01
C TYR A 183 -3.07 2.96 -2.44
N ALA A 184 -2.17 3.23 -3.38
CA ALA A 184 -0.98 2.42 -3.63
C ALA A 184 0.29 3.22 -3.29
N LYS A 185 1.34 2.52 -2.91
CA LYS A 185 2.69 3.06 -2.66
C LYS A 185 3.67 2.33 -3.59
N TYR A 186 4.55 3.07 -4.25
CA TYR A 186 5.65 2.49 -5.02
C TYR A 186 6.99 3.09 -4.57
N GLU A 187 8.09 2.38 -4.73
CA GLU A 187 9.43 2.87 -4.37
C GLU A 187 10.28 3.05 -5.63
N ILE A 188 11.03 4.15 -5.68
CA ILE A 188 12.04 4.39 -6.72
C ILE A 188 13.43 4.27 -6.11
N ASP A 189 14.36 3.65 -6.84
CA ASP A 189 15.80 3.84 -6.60
C ASP A 189 16.18 5.17 -7.26
N ASP A 190 16.51 6.18 -6.47
CA ASP A 190 16.90 7.49 -6.99
C ASP A 190 18.32 7.53 -7.58
N GLY A 191 19.09 6.44 -7.42
CA GLY A 191 20.47 6.31 -7.89
C GLY A 191 21.46 7.24 -7.17
N ILE A 192 21.02 7.96 -6.13
CA ILE A 192 21.88 8.84 -5.34
C ILE A 192 22.53 8.00 -4.24
N PRO A 193 23.87 7.85 -4.25
CA PRO A 193 24.54 7.11 -3.19
C PRO A 193 24.38 7.86 -1.86
N ASP A 194 23.93 7.15 -0.84
CA ASP A 194 23.69 7.73 0.49
C ASP A 194 24.94 8.47 1.01
N ALA A 195 24.75 9.74 1.40
CA ALA A 195 25.83 10.59 1.90
C ALA A 195 26.29 10.05 3.26
N SER A 196 27.31 9.18 3.22
CA SER A 196 27.82 8.45 4.38
C SER A 196 28.08 9.40 5.55
N PRO A 197 27.58 9.09 6.77
CA PRO A 197 27.62 10.02 7.90
C PRO A 197 29.07 10.33 8.25
N THR A 198 29.50 11.53 7.83
CA THR A 198 30.90 11.95 7.93
C THR A 198 31.18 12.30 9.37
N SER A 199 31.73 11.34 10.11
CA SER A 199 32.19 11.52 11.49
C SER A 199 33.26 12.60 11.52
N SER A 200 32.85 13.82 11.84
CA SER A 200 33.71 14.98 11.90
C SER A 200 34.55 14.93 13.17
N SER A 201 35.87 14.90 13.00
CA SER A 201 36.83 15.02 14.09
C SER A 201 38.05 15.82 13.61
N PRO A 202 38.67 16.63 14.47
CA PRO A 202 39.29 17.88 14.02
C PRO A 202 40.69 17.73 13.43
N ILE A 203 40.99 18.63 12.50
CA ILE A 203 42.33 18.85 11.96
C ILE A 203 43.21 19.52 13.02
N ILE A 204 44.42 19.00 13.22
CA ILE A 204 45.51 19.70 13.93
C ILE A 204 46.69 19.86 12.96
N SER A 205 47.18 21.09 12.83
CA SER A 205 48.26 21.47 11.91
C SER A 205 49.53 21.84 12.66
N THR A 206 50.70 21.34 12.23
CA THR A 206 52.00 22.07 12.28
C THR A 206 53.12 21.33 11.51
N PRO A 207 53.84 22.01 10.59
CA PRO A 207 55.19 21.65 10.10
C PRO A 207 56.24 22.62 10.74
N PRO A 208 57.49 22.89 10.23
CA PRO A 208 58.26 22.31 9.10
C PRO A 208 59.79 22.08 9.35
N THR A 209 60.53 21.73 8.26
CA THR A 209 61.92 22.19 7.88
C THR A 209 63.19 21.31 8.11
N SER A 210 63.97 21.14 7.02
CA SER A 210 65.47 21.07 6.88
C SER A 210 66.31 19.91 7.47
N THR A 211 67.54 19.58 7.01
CA THR A 211 68.31 19.73 5.72
C THR A 211 69.67 18.98 5.82
N SER A 212 70.23 18.41 4.73
CA SER A 212 71.66 17.98 4.51
C SER A 212 72.24 16.83 5.39
N SER A 213 73.31 16.07 5.08
CA SER A 213 74.17 15.86 3.86
C SER A 213 75.08 14.60 4.02
N SER A 214 75.67 14.10 2.91
CA SER A 214 76.96 13.34 2.72
C SER A 214 77.61 12.52 3.88
N SER A 215 78.19 11.32 3.72
CA SER A 215 78.43 10.41 2.56
C SER A 215 78.77 8.97 3.09
N THR A 216 79.63 8.03 2.60
CA THR A 216 80.74 7.95 1.61
C THR A 216 81.08 6.46 1.25
N SER A 217 82.11 6.25 0.41
CA SER A 217 83.03 5.08 0.20
C SER A 217 83.09 3.92 1.23
N SER A 218 83.45 2.67 0.90
CA SER A 218 83.87 2.02 -0.38
C SER A 218 84.10 0.49 -0.23
N ASP A 219 83.97 -0.26 -1.33
CA ASP A 219 84.57 -1.59 -1.68
C ASP A 219 84.31 -2.80 -0.74
N ASP A 220 84.49 -4.09 -1.11
CA ASP A 220 85.05 -4.73 -2.33
C ASP A 220 84.28 -6.04 -2.71
N ALA A 221 84.78 -6.78 -3.71
CA ALA A 221 84.31 -8.02 -4.34
C ALA A 221 83.74 -9.12 -3.41
N SER A 222 82.89 -10.06 -3.88
CA SER A 222 83.01 -10.80 -5.15
C SER A 222 81.70 -11.50 -5.62
N ASN A 223 81.76 -12.22 -6.75
CA ASN A 223 80.60 -12.81 -7.42
C ASN A 223 80.11 -14.12 -6.76
N GLU A 224 78.79 -14.28 -6.65
CA GLU A 224 78.13 -15.44 -7.27
C GLU A 224 76.70 -15.10 -7.74
N ARG A 225 76.17 -15.85 -8.72
CA ARG A 225 74.82 -15.66 -9.30
C ARG A 225 74.07 -17.00 -9.31
N LEU A 226 72.73 -16.92 -9.17
CA LEU A 226 71.68 -17.94 -9.41
C LEU A 226 70.96 -18.47 -8.14
N SER A 227 70.04 -17.67 -7.57
CA SER A 227 69.03 -18.21 -6.61
C SER A 227 67.69 -17.44 -6.57
N ILE A 228 67.73 -16.10 -6.64
CA ILE A 228 66.60 -15.26 -6.17
C ILE A 228 65.36 -15.27 -7.08
N ILE A 229 65.50 -15.56 -8.39
CA ILE A 229 64.41 -15.38 -9.38
C ILE A 229 63.29 -16.44 -9.25
N LEU A 230 63.59 -17.65 -8.74
CA LEU A 230 62.60 -18.73 -8.62
C LEU A 230 61.64 -18.59 -7.43
N GLY A 231 62.04 -17.90 -6.35
CA GLY A 231 61.21 -17.76 -5.16
C GLY A 231 59.99 -16.84 -5.34
N VAL A 232 60.11 -15.81 -6.18
CA VAL A 232 59.09 -14.76 -6.34
C VAL A 232 57.80 -15.31 -6.97
N VAL A 233 57.91 -16.28 -7.89
CA VAL A 233 56.74 -16.84 -8.59
C VAL A 233 55.87 -17.68 -7.65
N LEU A 234 56.46 -18.59 -6.87
CA LEU A 234 55.70 -19.40 -5.90
C LEU A 234 55.13 -18.52 -4.77
N GLY A 235 55.88 -17.50 -4.34
CA GLY A 235 55.42 -16.52 -3.35
C GLY A 235 54.19 -15.72 -3.79
N THR A 236 54.14 -15.24 -5.04
CA THR A 236 53.00 -14.47 -5.53
C THR A 236 51.78 -15.35 -5.83
N PHE A 237 51.96 -16.57 -6.35
CA PHE A 237 50.86 -17.52 -6.53
C PHE A 237 50.25 -17.96 -5.19
N THR A 238 51.06 -18.26 -4.17
CA THR A 238 50.52 -18.64 -2.84
C THR A 238 49.82 -17.47 -2.15
N LEU A 239 50.42 -16.27 -2.16
CA LEU A 239 49.81 -15.09 -1.55
C LEU A 239 48.49 -14.69 -2.21
N SER A 240 48.41 -14.69 -3.54
CA SER A 240 47.18 -14.37 -4.27
C SER A 240 46.07 -15.40 -4.06
N MET A 241 46.41 -16.69 -3.98
CA MET A 241 45.44 -17.76 -3.69
C MET A 241 44.88 -17.64 -2.26
N ILE A 242 45.71 -17.29 -1.27
CA ILE A 242 45.26 -16.98 0.10
C ILE A 242 44.32 -15.76 0.13
N ILE A 243 44.67 -14.68 -0.58
CA ILE A 243 43.82 -13.48 -0.68
C ILE A 243 42.45 -13.83 -1.30
N LEU A 244 42.43 -14.63 -2.37
CA LEU A 244 41.20 -15.08 -3.02
C LEU A 244 40.33 -15.92 -2.07
N LEU A 245 40.92 -16.87 -1.33
CA LEU A 245 40.19 -17.67 -0.34
C LEU A 245 39.61 -16.80 0.79
N VAL A 246 40.37 -15.82 1.30
CA VAL A 246 39.88 -14.89 2.33
C VAL A 246 38.75 -14.00 1.80
N TRP A 247 38.80 -13.58 0.53
CA TRP A 247 37.72 -12.82 -0.12
C TRP A 247 36.46 -13.67 -0.29
N ILE A 248 36.58 -14.90 -0.80
CA ILE A 248 35.45 -15.84 -0.94
C ILE A 248 34.84 -16.15 0.43
N TRP A 249 35.65 -16.39 1.45
CA TRP A 249 35.19 -16.70 2.82
C TRP A 249 34.55 -15.50 3.51
N ARG A 250 35.02 -14.26 3.24
CA ARG A 250 34.33 -13.03 3.67
C ARG A 250 33.00 -12.85 2.95
N ARG A 251 32.93 -13.14 1.65
CA ARG A 251 31.69 -13.04 0.86
C ARG A 251 30.66 -14.10 1.29
N SER A 252 31.06 -15.34 1.54
CA SER A 252 30.15 -16.39 2.06
C SER A 252 29.79 -16.22 3.55
N ARG A 253 30.47 -15.31 4.25
CA ARG A 253 30.17 -14.87 5.62
C ARG A 253 29.52 -13.49 5.70
N GLN A 254 29.09 -12.90 4.58
CA GLN A 254 28.03 -11.89 4.67
C GLN A 254 26.79 -12.58 5.23
N PRO A 255 26.31 -12.22 6.43
CA PRO A 255 25.12 -12.85 6.98
C PRO A 255 23.94 -12.56 6.05
N ARG A 256 23.14 -13.59 5.79
CA ARG A 256 21.71 -13.37 5.54
C ARG A 256 21.15 -12.80 6.85
N ASN A 257 21.17 -11.48 6.98
CA ASN A 257 20.53 -10.78 8.08
C ASN A 257 19.03 -11.01 7.93
N SER A 258 18.51 -12.00 8.66
CA SER A 258 17.08 -12.12 8.93
C SER A 258 16.63 -10.79 9.53
N LEU A 259 15.79 -10.05 8.81
CA LEU A 259 15.29 -8.73 9.25
C LEU A 259 14.18 -8.90 10.29
N GLU A 260 14.53 -9.52 11.41
CA GLU A 260 13.83 -9.37 12.68
C GLU A 260 14.33 -8.08 13.36
N SER A 261 13.89 -6.94 12.82
CA SER A 261 14.09 -5.62 13.42
C SER A 261 12.73 -5.04 13.78
N GLY A 262 12.48 -4.83 15.08
CA GLY A 262 11.22 -4.30 15.56
C GLY A 262 10.93 -2.89 15.04
N MET A 263 9.64 -2.61 14.78
CA MET A 263 9.18 -1.26 14.44
C MET A 263 9.59 -0.25 15.53
N PRO A 264 10.22 0.88 15.18
CA PRO A 264 10.30 2.01 16.10
C PRO A 264 8.88 2.58 16.29
N SER A 265 8.43 2.67 17.54
CA SER A 265 7.12 3.24 17.87
C SER A 265 7.10 4.75 17.57
N VAL A 266 6.40 5.13 16.50
CA VAL A 266 6.17 6.54 16.14
C VAL A 266 5.36 7.22 17.26
N PRO A 267 5.82 8.36 17.81
CA PRO A 267 5.05 9.11 18.81
C PRO A 267 3.76 9.65 18.18
N VAL A 268 2.61 9.16 18.65
CA VAL A 268 1.29 9.65 18.22
C VAL A 268 1.14 11.12 18.61
N PRO A 269 0.88 12.06 17.67
CA PRO A 269 0.57 13.43 18.00
C PRO A 269 -0.73 13.50 18.81
N ALA A 270 -0.71 14.20 19.95
CA ALA A 270 -1.91 14.37 20.76
C ALA A 270 -2.99 15.13 19.95
N PRO A 271 -4.26 14.67 19.96
CA PRO A 271 -5.33 15.34 19.21
C PRO A 271 -5.54 16.78 19.73
N PRO A 272 -5.82 17.75 18.85
CA PRO A 272 -6.03 19.13 19.26
C PRO A 272 -7.26 19.24 20.17
N GLN A 273 -7.07 19.76 21.39
CA GLN A 273 -8.19 19.99 22.30
C GLN A 273 -9.14 21.06 21.74
N SER A 274 -10.34 20.65 21.37
CA SER A 274 -11.40 21.50 20.84
C SER A 274 -11.99 22.39 21.94
N GLN A 275 -11.36 23.53 22.21
CA GLN A 275 -11.88 24.57 23.10
C GLN A 275 -13.07 25.35 22.49
N TYR A 276 -14.13 24.63 22.13
CA TYR A 276 -15.45 25.20 21.82
C TYR A 276 -16.39 25.05 23.01
N ALA A 277 -16.19 25.91 24.00
CA ALA A 277 -17.12 26.06 25.12
C ALA A 277 -18.40 26.77 24.64
N THR A 278 -19.37 26.01 24.13
CA THR A 278 -20.66 26.53 23.65
C THR A 278 -21.43 27.24 24.76
N GLN A 279 -21.37 28.57 24.77
CA GLN A 279 -22.12 29.41 25.70
C GLN A 279 -23.61 29.41 25.32
N ILE A 280 -24.39 28.51 25.91
CA ILE A 280 -25.85 28.49 25.74
C ILE A 280 -26.46 29.73 26.42
N GLN A 281 -27.01 30.65 25.62
CA GLN A 281 -27.92 31.69 26.11
C GLN A 281 -29.37 31.20 26.05
N PRO A 282 -30.22 31.48 27.05
CA PRO A 282 -31.63 31.08 27.02
C PRO A 282 -32.42 31.84 25.95
N ILE A 283 -32.98 31.12 24.97
CA ILE A 283 -33.89 31.73 23.98
C ILE A 283 -35.21 32.10 24.67
N LYS A 284 -35.51 33.41 24.68
CA LYS A 284 -36.75 33.96 25.23
C LYS A 284 -37.93 33.58 24.32
N GLY A 285 -38.92 32.88 24.87
CA GLY A 285 -40.00 32.26 24.09
C GLY A 285 -40.84 33.24 23.26
N ARG A 286 -41.19 32.83 22.03
CA ARG A 286 -42.21 33.44 21.17
C ARG A 286 -43.50 32.60 21.26
N PRO A 287 -44.70 33.21 21.32
CA PRO A 287 -45.96 32.45 21.32
C PRO A 287 -46.12 31.57 20.07
N GLN A 288 -46.79 30.43 20.23
CA GLN A 288 -47.21 29.59 19.10
C GLN A 288 -48.37 30.24 18.35
N GLN A 289 -48.34 30.19 17.02
CA GLN A 289 -49.48 30.47 16.16
C GLN A 289 -49.98 29.13 15.57
N PRO A 290 -51.30 28.89 15.40
CA PRO A 290 -51.81 27.63 14.87
C PRO A 290 -51.32 27.37 13.42
N PRO A 291 -51.21 26.10 13.00
CA PRO A 291 -50.85 25.76 11.63
C PRO A 291 -52.00 26.11 10.67
N GLU A 292 -51.70 26.93 9.66
CA GLU A 292 -52.62 27.18 8.54
C GLU A 292 -52.66 25.98 7.60
N SER A 293 -53.84 25.69 7.05
CA SER A 293 -54.06 24.56 6.14
C SER A 293 -53.49 24.85 4.75
N VAL A 294 -52.40 24.18 4.38
CA VAL A 294 -51.80 24.29 3.04
C VAL A 294 -52.66 23.55 2.01
N THR A 295 -53.55 24.28 1.35
CA THR A 295 -54.29 23.79 0.17
C THR A 295 -53.33 23.67 -1.01
N GLN A 296 -52.97 22.44 -1.38
CA GLN A 296 -52.17 22.18 -2.59
C GLN A 296 -53.03 22.39 -3.84
N SER A 297 -52.69 23.41 -4.63
CA SER A 297 -53.34 23.70 -5.92
C SER A 297 -52.53 23.08 -7.06
N SER A 298 -52.93 21.89 -7.51
CA SER A 298 -52.26 21.18 -8.61
C SER A 298 -52.63 21.76 -9.97
N THR A 299 -51.78 22.64 -10.51
CA THR A 299 -51.90 23.12 -11.89
C THR A 299 -51.54 22.00 -12.86
N VAL A 300 -52.55 21.41 -13.50
CA VAL A 300 -52.35 20.43 -14.59
C VAL A 300 -51.97 21.18 -15.86
N LEU A 301 -50.76 20.92 -16.37
CA LEU A 301 -50.34 21.40 -17.69
C LEU A 301 -50.62 20.30 -18.72
N SER A 302 -51.68 20.47 -19.52
CA SER A 302 -52.02 19.53 -20.59
C SER A 302 -51.22 19.83 -21.86
N ALA A 303 -50.25 18.98 -22.18
CA ALA A 303 -49.86 18.77 -23.57
C ALA A 303 -50.86 17.82 -24.25
N TYR A 304 -51.08 17.98 -25.55
CA TYR A 304 -51.88 17.05 -26.36
C TYR A 304 -50.94 16.26 -27.27
N ASP A 305 -51.22 14.98 -27.46
CA ASP A 305 -50.36 14.06 -28.20
C ASP A 305 -50.38 14.28 -29.72
N ASP A 306 -49.33 13.78 -30.37
CA ASP A 306 -49.38 13.28 -31.76
C ASP A 306 -48.67 11.92 -31.78
N GLU A 307 -49.04 11.04 -32.70
CA GLU A 307 -48.80 9.57 -32.70
C GLU A 307 -49.40 8.81 -31.49
N GLY A 308 -50.45 8.02 -31.75
CA GLY A 308 -51.28 7.44 -30.69
C GLY A 308 -50.92 6.02 -30.24
N MET A 309 -50.76 5.82 -28.93
CA MET A 309 -50.97 4.52 -28.26
C MET A 309 -51.82 4.67 -27.00
N ILE A 310 -52.73 3.71 -26.77
CA ILE A 310 -53.61 3.69 -25.60
C ILE A 310 -52.82 3.21 -24.38
N SER A 311 -52.72 4.05 -23.34
CA SER A 311 -52.17 3.65 -22.03
C SER A 311 -53.21 3.86 -20.93
N THR A 312 -53.78 2.75 -20.42
CA THR A 312 -54.72 2.77 -19.29
C THR A 312 -54.00 2.92 -17.96
N SER A 313 -54.03 4.12 -17.37
CA SER A 313 -53.57 4.35 -16.00
C SER A 313 -54.65 3.97 -14.97
N TYR A 314 -54.32 3.04 -14.08
CA TYR A 314 -55.20 2.66 -12.97
C TYR A 314 -55.04 3.63 -11.80
N ILE A 315 -56.11 4.36 -11.46
CA ILE A 315 -56.17 5.14 -10.22
C ILE A 315 -56.60 4.21 -9.08
N LEU A 316 -55.65 3.83 -8.22
CA LEU A 316 -55.93 3.18 -6.94
C LEU A 316 -56.29 4.24 -5.88
N SER A 317 -57.59 4.49 -5.71
CA SER A 317 -58.10 5.23 -4.56
C SER A 317 -57.93 4.40 -3.28
N GLN A 318 -57.02 4.78 -2.40
CA GLN A 318 -56.95 4.17 -1.07
C GLN A 318 -58.10 4.68 -0.20
N SER A 319 -58.99 3.76 0.15
CA SER A 319 -60.13 4.01 1.03
C SER A 319 -59.73 4.22 2.49
N GLU A 320 -60.68 4.71 3.26
CA GLU A 320 -60.57 5.20 4.64
C GLU A 320 -59.91 4.22 5.63
N ARG A 321 -59.13 4.77 6.57
CA ARG A 321 -58.76 4.06 7.81
C ARG A 321 -59.77 4.40 8.91
N PRO A 322 -60.48 3.42 9.50
CA PRO A 322 -61.10 3.62 10.81
C PRO A 322 -60.03 3.56 11.92
N ASN A 323 -60.18 4.40 12.95
CA ASN A 323 -59.37 4.31 14.16
C ASN A 323 -59.81 3.10 15.01
N THR A 324 -58.88 2.24 15.41
CA THR A 324 -59.13 1.18 16.40
C THR A 324 -58.13 1.30 17.55
N VAL A 325 -58.64 1.39 18.77
CA VAL A 325 -57.83 1.55 19.99
C VAL A 325 -57.17 0.23 20.38
N LEU A 326 -55.90 0.27 20.78
CA LEU A 326 -55.18 -0.85 21.37
C LEU A 326 -55.50 -0.99 22.87
N PRO A 327 -56.00 -2.13 23.35
CA PRO A 327 -55.92 -2.52 24.75
C PRO A 327 -54.60 -3.25 25.03
N THR A 328 -53.89 -2.86 26.09
CA THR A 328 -52.79 -3.65 26.67
C THR A 328 -53.33 -4.89 27.38
N TYR A 329 -52.56 -5.98 27.38
CA TYR A 329 -52.71 -7.04 28.38
C TYR A 329 -51.34 -7.61 28.79
N GLU A 330 -51.18 -7.86 30.09
CA GLU A 330 -50.01 -8.53 30.66
C GLU A 330 -50.23 -10.05 30.77
N SER A 331 -49.10 -10.78 30.74
CA SER A 331 -48.92 -12.09 31.38
C SER A 331 -49.75 -13.29 30.87
N LEU A 332 -49.05 -14.40 30.60
CA LEU A 332 -49.16 -15.63 31.40
C LEU A 332 -48.22 -16.71 30.84
N TYR A 333 -47.07 -16.90 31.48
CA TYR A 333 -46.21 -18.07 31.25
C TYR A 333 -46.72 -19.25 32.09
N ARG A 334 -47.07 -20.39 31.45
CA ARG A 334 -47.27 -21.66 32.16
C ARG A 334 -46.93 -22.88 31.31
N ASN A 335 -46.51 -23.95 31.97
CA ASN A 335 -45.85 -25.12 31.38
C ASN A 335 -46.82 -26.09 30.67
N GLY A 336 -46.29 -26.87 29.71
CA GLY A 336 -46.97 -28.01 29.09
C GLY A 336 -46.29 -28.46 27.78
N SER A 337 -45.08 -29.02 27.80
CA SER A 337 -44.80 -30.46 27.94
C SER A 337 -45.30 -31.36 26.77
N ALA A 338 -44.38 -31.67 25.85
CA ALA A 338 -44.27 -32.89 25.03
C ALA A 338 -45.51 -33.49 24.33
N SER A 339 -45.43 -33.55 22.99
CA SER A 339 -45.74 -34.78 22.25
C SER A 339 -44.89 -34.85 20.97
N ALA A 340 -44.42 -36.04 20.60
CA ALA A 340 -43.61 -36.26 19.40
C ALA A 340 -44.37 -37.11 18.39
N HIS A 341 -44.67 -36.57 17.20
CA HIS A 341 -45.30 -37.33 16.13
C HIS A 341 -44.32 -37.70 15.00
N ARG A 342 -43.98 -38.99 15.02
CA ARG A 342 -43.30 -39.74 13.96
C ARG A 342 -44.23 -39.88 12.74
N ILE A 343 -43.84 -39.35 11.58
CA ILE A 343 -44.48 -39.65 10.29
C ILE A 343 -43.57 -40.62 9.52
N VAL A 344 -44.15 -41.70 8.99
CA VAL A 344 -43.42 -42.81 8.36
C VAL A 344 -44.17 -43.31 7.12
N VAL A 345 -43.58 -42.99 5.96
CA VAL A 345 -43.46 -43.85 4.75
C VAL A 345 -44.70 -44.08 3.84
N ASN A 346 -44.36 -44.29 2.57
CA ASN A 346 -45.15 -44.58 1.36
C ASN A 346 -45.51 -43.34 0.52
N ARG A 347 -45.34 -43.37 -0.82
CA ARG A 347 -44.90 -44.50 -1.68
C ARG A 347 -44.07 -44.04 -2.86
#